data_AF-A0A935M0Y9-F1
#
_entry.id   AF-A0A935M0Y9-F1
#
_cell.length_a   1.000
_cell.length_b   1.000
_cell.length_c   1.000
_cell.angle_alpha   90.00
_cell.angle_beta   90.00
_cell.angle_gamma   90.00
#
_symmetry.space_group_name_H-M   'P 1'
#
loop_
_entity.id
_entity.type
_entity.pdbx_description
1 polymer ?
#
loop_
_entity_poly.entity_id
_entity_poly.type
_entity_poly.pdbx_seq_one_letter_code
_entity_poly.pdbx_strand_id
1 'polypeptide(L)'
;MDSVFYAGVEKWRWTFEGGTPRTSDNKKPPCVTFNSPGLHKVTLIYSNGVAVDTVERYANVLPPPDVDVGPDLSVCLEDTVLLTATGATKYRWFPTIGLERSGSASTRLVPTANKSIYVVRGIDSNGCEGLDTIVITRGALNAQINGVRDLCRGQSVTLRASGGVRFKWLDEFGTEFSDTQNVTVRPSETATYRVVISSGK
;
A
#
# COMPACT_ATOMS: atom_id res chain seq x y z
N MET A 1 15.68 24.63 39.33
CA MET A 1 16.93 24.94 40.04
C MET A 1 17.96 23.94 39.57
N ASP A 2 19.03 24.44 38.94
CA ASP A 2 20.40 23.92 38.97
C ASP A 2 21.21 24.60 37.86
N SER A 3 21.55 25.86 38.11
CA SER A 3 22.55 26.59 37.34
C SER A 3 23.89 26.43 38.06
N VAL A 4 24.60 25.35 37.75
CA VAL A 4 26.00 25.18 38.17
C VAL A 4 26.86 26.10 37.30
N PHE A 5 27.66 26.94 37.95
CA PHE A 5 28.51 27.95 37.30
C PHE A 5 29.64 27.28 36.50
N TYR A 6 29.62 27.43 35.17
CA TYR A 6 30.64 26.95 34.23
C TYR A 6 31.92 27.83 34.18
N ALA A 7 32.39 28.35 35.32
CA ALA A 7 33.63 29.13 35.33
C ALA A 7 34.85 28.19 35.29
N GLY A 8 35.63 28.23 34.21
CA GLY A 8 36.92 27.52 34.10
C GLY A 8 36.91 26.15 33.42
N VAL A 9 35.83 25.73 32.74
CA VAL A 9 35.83 24.47 31.98
C VAL A 9 36.70 24.58 30.73
N GLU A 10 37.65 23.65 30.57
CA GLU A 10 38.63 23.64 29.49
C GLU A 10 38.40 22.50 28.47
N LYS A 11 37.81 21.38 28.90
CA LYS A 11 37.55 20.21 28.03
C LYS A 11 36.12 19.71 28.19
N TRP A 12 35.55 19.25 27.08
CA TRP A 12 34.24 18.61 26.98
C TRP A 12 34.41 17.28 26.27
N ARG A 13 33.61 16.30 26.67
CA ARG A 13 33.48 15.03 25.97
C ARG A 13 32.04 14.57 26.08
N TRP A 14 31.35 14.63 24.94
CA TRP A 14 30.00 14.14 24.77
C TRP A 14 30.01 12.70 24.29
N THR A 15 29.08 11.90 24.82
CA THR A 15 28.75 10.57 24.31
C THR A 15 27.23 10.50 24.11
N PHE A 16 26.82 10.12 22.90
CA PHE A 16 25.43 9.96 22.48
C PHE A 16 25.18 8.49 22.17
N GLU A 17 24.62 7.75 23.12
CA GLU A 17 24.33 6.33 22.92
C GLU A 17 23.29 6.14 21.81
N GLY A 18 23.63 5.41 20.74
CA GLY A 18 22.76 5.24 19.56
C GLY A 18 22.62 6.48 18.66
N GLY A 19 23.29 7.58 19.00
CA GLY A 19 23.29 8.81 18.20
C GLY A 19 24.39 8.83 17.15
N THR A 20 24.16 9.59 16.06
CA THR A 20 25.18 9.88 15.03
C THR A 20 25.37 11.40 14.91
N PRO A 21 26.58 11.95 15.15
CA PRO A 21 27.80 11.24 15.58
C PRO A 21 27.67 10.71 17.02
N ARG A 22 28.46 9.68 17.36
CA ARG A 22 28.40 9.01 18.68
C ARG A 22 29.08 9.81 19.79
N THR A 23 30.02 10.69 19.44
CA THR A 23 30.77 11.51 20.40
C THR A 23 31.07 12.89 19.84
N SER A 24 31.43 13.83 20.71
CA SER A 24 31.95 15.15 20.32
C SER A 24 32.81 15.72 21.46
N ASP A 25 33.90 16.42 21.14
CA ASP A 25 34.72 17.13 22.14
C ASP A 25 34.48 18.65 22.12
N ASN A 26 33.52 19.11 21.31
CA ASN A 26 33.18 20.51 21.21
C ASN A 26 32.35 20.96 22.41
N LYS A 27 32.62 22.19 22.91
CA LYS A 27 31.75 22.84 23.91
C LYS A 27 30.27 22.85 23.48
N LYS A 28 30.03 23.01 22.17
CA LYS A 28 28.71 22.84 21.53
C LYS A 28 28.80 21.67 20.54
N PRO A 29 28.18 20.52 20.83
CA PRO A 29 28.21 19.38 19.91
C PRO A 29 27.43 19.71 18.62
N PRO A 30 27.72 19.01 17.51
CA PRO A 30 26.93 19.12 16.28
C PRO A 30 25.50 18.57 16.48
N CYS A 31 24.65 18.72 15.46
CA CYS A 31 23.36 18.04 15.44
C CYS A 31 23.58 16.52 15.52
N VAL A 32 22.85 15.86 16.42
CA VAL A 32 22.91 14.40 16.63
C VAL A 32 21.58 13.79 16.19
N THR A 33 21.65 12.76 15.36
CA THR A 33 20.47 12.02 14.89
C THR A 33 20.36 10.70 15.63
N PHE A 34 19.15 10.37 16.12
CA PHE A 34 18.80 9.07 16.71
C PHE A 34 17.78 8.38 15.80
N ASN A 35 18.13 7.20 15.28
CA ASN A 35 17.33 6.51 14.25
C ASN A 35 16.51 5.33 14.80
N SER A 36 16.65 5.01 16.08
CA SER A 36 15.92 3.94 16.75
C SER A 36 15.02 4.51 17.84
N PRO A 37 13.80 3.99 18.01
CA PRO A 37 12.99 4.31 19.17
C PRO A 37 13.65 3.86 20.48
N GLY A 38 13.41 4.60 21.55
CA GLY A 38 13.89 4.27 22.89
C GLY A 38 14.51 5.46 23.62
N LEU A 39 14.94 5.19 24.85
CA LEU A 39 15.68 6.13 25.68
C LEU A 39 17.17 6.05 25.33
N HIS A 40 17.69 7.15 24.80
CA HIS A 40 19.10 7.30 24.46
C HIS A 40 19.82 8.12 25.52
N LYS A 41 20.83 7.53 26.16
CA LYS A 41 21.64 8.21 27.16
C LYS A 41 22.61 9.19 26.49
N VAL A 42 22.60 10.42 26.97
CA VAL A 42 23.55 11.49 26.62
C VAL A 42 24.39 11.77 27.84
N THR A 43 25.70 11.60 27.71
CA THR A 43 26.68 11.83 28.77
C THR A 43 27.59 12.98 28.37
N LEU A 44 27.69 14.00 29.22
CA LEU A 44 28.71 15.04 29.14
C LEU A 44 29.70 14.83 30.27
N ILE A 45 30.96 14.60 29.92
CA ILE A 45 32.08 14.68 30.84
C ILE A 45 32.81 16.00 30.56
N TYR A 46 33.05 16.80 31.59
CA TYR A 46 33.76 18.07 31.44
C TYR A 46 34.77 18.28 32.56
N SER A 47 35.82 19.04 32.27
CA SER A 47 36.93 19.23 33.23
C SER A 47 37.57 20.61 33.12
N ASN A 48 38.11 21.09 34.23
CA ASN A 48 38.94 22.31 34.33
C ASN A 48 40.44 22.00 34.48
N GLY A 49 40.88 20.79 34.11
CA GLY A 49 42.27 20.35 34.29
C GLY A 49 42.62 19.81 35.68
N VAL A 50 41.79 20.07 36.70
CA VAL A 50 41.98 19.56 38.07
C VAL A 50 40.85 18.62 38.48
N ALA A 51 39.61 19.03 38.25
CA ALA A 51 38.42 18.27 38.55
C ALA A 51 37.71 17.83 37.27
N VAL A 52 37.01 16.70 37.35
CA VAL A 52 36.15 16.15 36.31
C VAL A 52 34.76 16.01 36.91
N ASP A 53 33.74 16.42 36.15
CA ASP A 53 32.35 16.19 36.49
C ASP A 53 31.61 15.56 35.32
N THR A 54 30.51 14.85 35.62
CA THR A 54 29.73 14.08 34.64
C THR A 54 28.25 14.39 34.80
N VAL A 55 27.61 14.76 33.69
CA VAL A 55 26.18 15.01 33.61
C VAL A 55 25.56 14.01 32.65
N GLU A 56 24.45 13.41 33.08
CA GLU A 56 23.69 12.45 32.28
C GLU A 56 22.27 12.97 32.01
N ARG A 57 21.81 12.81 30.78
CA ARG A 57 20.44 13.10 30.34
C ARG A 57 19.96 12.01 29.39
N TYR A 58 18.65 11.94 29.19
CA TYR A 58 18.02 10.98 28.29
C TYR A 58 17.24 11.70 27.20
N ALA A 59 17.46 11.31 25.95
CA ALA A 59 16.62 11.67 24.82
C ALA A 59 15.64 10.52 24.56
N ASN A 60 14.34 10.80 24.63
CA ASN A 60 13.30 9.80 24.35
C ASN A 60 12.86 9.90 22.89
N VAL A 61 13.16 8.87 22.10
CA VAL A 61 12.71 8.75 20.71
C VAL A 61 11.48 7.85 20.69
N LEU A 62 10.33 8.39 20.29
CA LEU A 62 9.09 7.63 20.23
C LEU A 62 9.05 6.75 18.95
N PRO A 63 8.46 5.55 19.04
CA PRO A 63 8.29 4.71 17.86
C PRO A 63 7.27 5.32 16.88
N PRO A 64 7.40 5.04 15.57
CA PRO A 64 6.34 5.36 14.63
C PRO A 64 5.05 4.58 14.96
N PRO A 65 3.87 5.12 14.65
CA PRO A 65 2.62 4.36 14.74
C PRO A 65 2.64 3.16 13.80
N ASP A 66 2.02 2.06 14.24
CA ASP A 66 1.79 0.86 13.44
C ASP A 66 0.57 1.06 12.54
N VAL A 67 0.78 1.73 11.39
CA VAL A 67 -0.28 1.99 10.41
C VAL A 67 -0.58 0.69 9.66
N ASP A 68 -1.85 0.34 9.53
CA ASP A 68 -2.29 -0.89 8.85
C ASP A 68 -3.54 -0.60 7.99
N VAL A 69 -3.46 -0.89 6.69
CA VAL A 69 -4.58 -0.87 5.72
C VAL A 69 -5.10 -2.28 5.37
N GLY A 70 -4.50 -3.31 5.94
CA GLY A 70 -4.88 -4.70 5.73
C GLY A 70 -4.28 -5.31 4.46
N PRO A 71 -4.73 -6.50 4.07
CA PRO A 71 -4.13 -7.25 2.98
C PRO A 71 -4.47 -6.68 1.60
N ASP A 72 -3.67 -7.05 0.60
CA ASP A 72 -3.91 -6.77 -0.82
C ASP A 72 -5.28 -7.26 -1.29
N LEU A 73 -5.91 -6.51 -2.20
CA LEU A 73 -7.27 -6.79 -2.67
C LEU A 73 -7.31 -7.12 -4.17
N SER A 74 -8.14 -8.12 -4.51
CA SER A 74 -8.51 -8.45 -5.89
C SER A 74 -9.99 -8.17 -6.10
N VAL A 75 -10.31 -7.29 -7.05
CA VAL A 75 -11.68 -6.75 -7.22
C VAL A 75 -12.16 -6.84 -8.66
N CYS A 76 -13.47 -6.90 -8.89
CA CYS A 76 -14.02 -6.94 -10.24
C CYS A 76 -13.88 -5.60 -10.96
N LEU A 77 -14.07 -5.62 -12.29
CA LEU A 77 -14.15 -4.38 -13.06
C LEU A 77 -15.28 -3.50 -12.51
N GLU A 78 -15.02 -2.20 -12.36
CA GLU A 78 -15.98 -1.18 -11.90
C GLU A 78 -16.42 -1.27 -10.43
N ASP A 79 -15.89 -2.22 -9.66
CA ASP A 79 -16.20 -2.29 -8.23
C ASP A 79 -15.61 -1.12 -7.45
N THR A 80 -16.43 -0.54 -6.58
CA THR A 80 -15.98 0.41 -5.57
C THR A 80 -15.57 -0.34 -4.31
N VAL A 81 -14.37 -0.05 -3.82
CA VAL A 81 -13.77 -0.69 -2.64
C VAL A 81 -13.75 0.32 -1.50
N LEU A 82 -14.01 -0.13 -0.27
CA LEU A 82 -13.78 0.69 0.93
C LEU A 82 -12.39 0.35 1.48
N LEU A 83 -11.49 1.32 1.52
CA LEU A 83 -10.21 1.21 2.20
C LEU A 83 -10.35 1.79 3.61
N THR A 84 -9.79 1.09 4.60
CA THR A 84 -9.77 1.52 6.00
C THR A 84 -8.39 1.32 6.57
N ALA A 85 -7.77 2.40 7.07
CA ALA A 85 -6.50 2.35 7.77
C ALA A 85 -6.69 2.55 9.28
N THR A 86 -5.80 1.91 10.06
CA THR A 86 -5.77 2.00 11.53
C THR A 86 -4.38 2.42 12.03
N GLY A 87 -4.20 2.50 13.35
CA GLY A 87 -2.89 2.75 13.97
C GLY A 87 -2.49 4.21 14.19
N ALA A 88 -3.23 5.17 13.61
CA ALA A 88 -2.92 6.60 13.72
C ALA A 88 -4.14 7.49 14.01
N THR A 89 -3.90 8.78 14.26
CA THR A 89 -4.95 9.79 14.53
C THR A 89 -5.30 10.63 13.30
N LYS A 90 -4.35 10.80 12.37
CA LYS A 90 -4.54 11.52 11.10
C LYS A 90 -4.00 10.69 9.96
N TYR A 91 -4.64 10.75 8.81
CA TYR A 91 -4.32 9.92 7.65
C TYR A 91 -4.18 10.75 6.38
N ARG A 92 -3.29 10.32 5.49
CA ARG A 92 -3.17 10.85 4.13
C ARG A 92 -2.84 9.72 3.16
N TRP A 93 -3.61 9.60 2.08
CA TRP A 93 -3.46 8.56 1.05
C TRP A 93 -2.81 9.11 -0.22
N PHE A 94 -1.98 8.27 -0.85
CA PHE A 94 -1.33 8.56 -2.13
C PHE A 94 -1.23 7.28 -3.00
N PRO A 95 -1.34 7.37 -4.34
CA PRO A 95 -1.84 8.53 -5.09
C PRO A 95 -3.32 8.80 -4.75
N THR A 96 -3.86 9.95 -5.17
CA THR A 96 -5.27 10.30 -4.90
C THR A 96 -6.23 9.90 -6.01
N ILE A 97 -5.73 9.32 -7.10
CA ILE A 97 -6.56 8.93 -8.24
C ILE A 97 -7.57 7.85 -7.81
N GLY A 98 -8.82 7.97 -8.24
CA GLY A 98 -9.89 7.03 -7.88
C GLY A 98 -10.35 7.07 -6.42
N LEU A 99 -9.65 7.78 -5.52
CA LEU A 99 -10.07 7.95 -4.13
C LEU A 99 -11.10 9.06 -4.00
N GLU A 100 -12.13 8.80 -3.19
CA GLU A 100 -13.12 9.81 -2.84
C GLU A 100 -12.53 10.86 -1.88
N ARG A 101 -11.75 10.44 -0.87
CA ARG A 101 -11.15 11.32 0.14
C ARG A 101 -9.75 10.85 0.52
N SER A 102 -8.74 11.67 0.24
CA SER A 102 -7.35 11.33 0.58
C SER A 102 -6.96 11.61 2.03
N GLY A 103 -7.77 12.30 2.83
CA GLY A 103 -7.40 12.77 4.18
C GLY A 103 -8.15 12.09 5.34
N SER A 104 -8.73 10.91 5.10
CA SER A 104 -9.61 10.20 6.05
C SER A 104 -9.04 8.81 6.36
N ALA A 105 -9.32 8.29 7.55
CA ALA A 105 -8.98 6.90 7.91
C ALA A 105 -9.69 5.89 7.00
N SER A 106 -10.90 6.22 6.54
CA SER A 106 -11.63 5.43 5.55
C SER A 106 -11.99 6.24 4.32
N THR A 107 -11.82 5.64 3.14
CA THR A 107 -12.17 6.23 1.84
C THR A 107 -12.65 5.17 0.87
N ARG A 108 -13.61 5.53 0.00
CA ARG A 108 -13.94 4.72 -1.15
C ARG A 108 -12.88 4.89 -2.25
N LEU A 109 -12.64 3.82 -2.99
CA LEU A 109 -11.74 3.74 -4.13
C LEU A 109 -12.49 3.13 -5.32
N VAL A 110 -12.45 3.81 -6.45
CA VAL A 110 -12.81 3.25 -7.76
C VAL A 110 -11.50 2.97 -8.52
N PRO A 111 -11.07 1.71 -8.69
CA PRO A 111 -9.79 1.40 -9.31
C PRO A 111 -9.78 1.73 -10.81
N THR A 112 -8.82 2.54 -11.24
CA THR A 112 -8.72 3.01 -12.63
C THR A 112 -7.78 2.17 -13.50
N ALA A 113 -6.86 1.41 -12.90
CA ALA A 113 -5.90 0.55 -13.58
C ALA A 113 -6.05 -0.92 -13.15
N ASN A 114 -5.49 -1.84 -13.95
CA ASN A 114 -5.51 -3.28 -13.64
C ASN A 114 -4.71 -3.63 -12.38
N LYS A 115 -3.70 -2.81 -12.06
CA LYS A 115 -2.94 -2.88 -10.82
C LYS A 115 -2.66 -1.46 -10.34
N SER A 116 -2.91 -1.18 -9.07
CA SER A 116 -2.61 0.10 -8.43
C SER A 116 -2.02 -0.16 -7.05
N ILE A 117 -1.10 0.70 -6.64
CA ILE A 117 -0.47 0.64 -5.32
C ILE A 117 -0.83 1.94 -4.61
N TYR A 118 -1.39 1.84 -3.41
CA TYR A 118 -1.68 2.99 -2.56
C TYR A 118 -0.84 2.91 -1.29
N VAL A 119 -0.35 4.07 -0.87
CA VAL A 119 0.37 4.26 0.38
C VAL A 119 -0.48 5.14 1.29
N VAL A 120 -0.67 4.70 2.52
CA VAL A 120 -1.30 5.51 3.57
C VAL A 120 -0.24 5.99 4.55
N ARG A 121 -0.23 7.30 4.82
CA ARG A 121 0.59 7.92 5.85
C ARG A 121 -0.26 8.27 7.06
N GLY A 122 0.10 7.72 8.21
CA GLY A 122 -0.53 7.98 9.50
C GLY A 122 0.33 8.89 10.39
N ILE A 123 -0.31 9.79 11.15
CA ILE A 123 0.32 10.55 12.24
C ILE A 123 -0.38 10.25 13.56
N ASP A 124 0.38 9.90 14.60
CA ASP A 124 -0.13 9.65 15.95
C ASP A 124 -0.38 10.95 16.75
N SER A 125 -0.77 10.84 18.03
CA SER A 125 -0.98 12.01 18.90
C SER A 125 0.30 12.75 19.27
N ASN A 126 1.46 12.09 19.15
CA ASN A 126 2.78 12.67 19.45
C ASN A 126 3.42 13.33 18.22
N GLY A 127 2.81 13.18 17.04
CA GLY A 127 3.33 13.70 15.78
C GLY A 127 4.26 12.73 15.04
N CYS A 128 4.41 11.50 15.52
CA CYS A 128 5.21 10.46 14.85
C CYS A 128 4.49 9.92 13.62
N GLU A 129 5.26 9.58 12.59
CA GLU A 129 4.75 9.18 11.28
C GLU A 129 4.98 7.70 11.01
N GLY A 130 3.95 7.03 10.52
CA GLY A 130 3.99 5.65 10.04
C GLY A 130 3.43 5.56 8.62
N LEU A 131 3.82 4.52 7.89
CA LEU A 131 3.39 4.26 6.52
C LEU A 131 2.93 2.81 6.40
N ASP A 132 1.92 2.59 5.55
CA ASP A 132 1.58 1.26 5.07
C ASP A 132 1.16 1.30 3.60
N THR A 133 1.20 0.15 2.94
CA THR A 133 0.94 -0.01 1.50
C THR A 133 -0.09 -1.09 1.24
N ILE A 134 -1.01 -0.83 0.31
CA ILE A 134 -1.94 -1.82 -0.21
C ILE A 134 -1.88 -1.89 -1.73
N VAL A 135 -1.89 -3.12 -2.27
CA VAL A 135 -1.98 -3.38 -3.69
C VAL A 135 -3.41 -3.76 -4.06
N ILE A 136 -3.96 -3.06 -5.05
CA ILE A 136 -5.28 -3.30 -5.60
C ILE A 136 -5.12 -3.85 -7.01
N THR A 137 -5.61 -5.06 -7.25
CA THR A 137 -5.60 -5.71 -8.56
C THR A 137 -7.03 -5.85 -9.06
N ARG A 138 -7.33 -5.27 -10.23
CA ARG A 138 -8.60 -5.58 -10.90
C ARG A 138 -8.47 -6.92 -11.62
N GLY A 139 -9.47 -7.77 -11.46
CA GLY A 139 -9.61 -8.99 -12.24
C GLY A 139 -9.65 -8.65 -13.73
N ALA A 140 -8.81 -9.32 -14.52
CA ALA A 140 -8.87 -9.27 -15.97
C ALA A 140 -9.78 -10.39 -16.48
N LEU A 141 -10.70 -10.04 -17.38
CA LEU A 141 -11.54 -11.02 -18.06
C LEU A 141 -10.74 -11.64 -19.22
N ASN A 142 -10.30 -12.90 -19.05
CA ASN A 142 -9.60 -13.64 -20.11
C ASN A 142 -10.59 -14.45 -20.95
N ALA A 143 -11.46 -13.74 -21.68
CA ALA A 143 -12.49 -14.34 -22.51
C ALA A 143 -11.89 -15.21 -23.63
N GLN A 144 -12.28 -16.48 -23.70
CA GLN A 144 -11.87 -17.40 -24.77
C GLN A 144 -13.07 -18.19 -25.29
N ILE A 145 -13.04 -18.53 -26.57
CA ILE A 145 -13.95 -19.50 -27.19
C ILE A 145 -13.10 -20.64 -27.75
N ASN A 146 -13.42 -21.87 -27.34
CA ASN A 146 -12.82 -23.09 -27.85
C ASN A 146 -13.86 -23.89 -28.64
N GLY A 147 -13.46 -24.44 -29.79
CA GLY A 147 -14.30 -25.23 -30.68
C GLY A 147 -13.62 -25.47 -32.02
N VAL A 148 -14.04 -26.52 -32.74
CA VAL A 148 -13.54 -26.82 -34.10
C VAL A 148 -14.09 -25.75 -35.06
N ARG A 149 -13.21 -25.21 -35.92
CA ARG A 149 -13.57 -24.13 -36.87
C ARG A 149 -14.10 -24.66 -38.21
N ASP A 150 -13.65 -25.84 -38.63
CA ASP A 150 -14.02 -26.45 -39.89
C ASP A 150 -14.95 -27.64 -39.66
N LEU A 151 -16.14 -27.59 -40.28
CA LEU A 151 -17.21 -28.59 -40.13
C LEU A 151 -17.64 -29.09 -41.51
N CYS A 152 -17.91 -30.39 -41.62
CA CYS A 152 -18.61 -30.91 -42.80
C CYS A 152 -20.11 -30.57 -42.69
N ARG A 153 -20.78 -30.46 -43.85
CA ARG A 153 -22.23 -30.18 -43.92
C ARG A 153 -23.02 -31.16 -43.04
N GLY A 154 -23.84 -30.64 -42.15
CA GLY A 154 -24.69 -31.42 -41.24
C GLY A 154 -24.03 -31.85 -39.94
N GLN A 155 -22.75 -31.54 -39.71
CA GLN A 155 -22.10 -31.77 -38.43
C GLN A 155 -22.45 -30.70 -37.39
N SER A 156 -22.29 -31.05 -36.11
CA SER A 156 -22.42 -30.13 -34.99
C SER A 156 -21.08 -29.91 -34.30
N VAL A 157 -20.84 -28.70 -33.81
CA VAL A 157 -19.72 -28.40 -32.91
C VAL A 157 -20.24 -27.89 -31.57
N THR A 158 -19.52 -28.21 -30.50
CA THR A 158 -19.71 -27.55 -29.21
C THR A 158 -18.72 -26.41 -29.07
N LEU A 159 -19.22 -25.18 -28.95
CA LEU A 159 -18.44 -24.01 -28.61
C LEU A 159 -18.43 -23.87 -27.08
N ARG A 160 -17.26 -23.70 -26.50
CA ARG A 160 -17.07 -23.52 -25.05
C ARG A 160 -16.49 -22.15 -24.79
N ALA A 161 -17.22 -21.32 -24.04
CA ALA A 161 -16.71 -20.06 -23.55
C ALA A 161 -16.04 -20.23 -22.18
N SER A 162 -14.98 -19.46 -21.93
CA SER A 162 -14.31 -19.39 -20.63
C SER A 162 -13.84 -17.98 -20.35
N GLY A 163 -13.46 -17.72 -19.09
CA GLY A 163 -12.91 -16.43 -18.67
C GLY A 163 -13.90 -15.47 -18.02
N GLY A 164 -15.13 -15.89 -17.73
CA GLY A 164 -16.11 -15.14 -16.93
C GLY A 164 -17.18 -16.04 -16.33
N VAL A 165 -18.26 -15.43 -15.83
CA VAL A 165 -19.31 -16.08 -15.02
C VAL A 165 -20.65 -16.14 -15.76
N ARG A 166 -21.03 -15.10 -16.49
CA ARG A 166 -22.24 -15.08 -17.34
C ARG A 166 -21.84 -15.07 -18.81
N PHE A 167 -22.65 -15.72 -19.62
CA PHE A 167 -22.43 -15.89 -21.05
C PHE A 167 -23.68 -15.46 -21.80
N LYS A 168 -23.50 -14.87 -22.98
CA LYS A 168 -24.59 -14.54 -23.90
C LYS A 168 -24.11 -14.76 -25.32
N TRP A 169 -24.60 -15.83 -25.93
CA TRP A 169 -24.28 -16.23 -27.29
C TRP A 169 -25.24 -15.58 -28.27
N LEU A 170 -24.66 -14.95 -29.29
CA LEU A 170 -25.34 -14.19 -30.33
C LEU A 170 -25.03 -14.82 -31.69
N ASP A 171 -26.05 -14.90 -32.54
CA ASP A 171 -25.87 -15.23 -33.96
C ASP A 171 -25.23 -14.08 -34.75
N GLU A 172 -25.09 -14.26 -36.06
CA GLU A 172 -24.50 -13.26 -36.94
C GLU A 172 -25.31 -11.96 -37.06
N PHE A 173 -26.60 -12.00 -36.69
CA PHE A 173 -27.50 -10.85 -36.67
C PHE A 173 -27.55 -10.17 -35.29
N GLY A 174 -26.84 -10.72 -34.30
CA GLY A 174 -26.85 -10.20 -32.93
C GLY A 174 -28.03 -10.68 -32.09
N THR A 175 -28.78 -11.69 -32.54
CA THR A 175 -29.89 -12.29 -31.79
C THR A 175 -29.34 -13.28 -30.77
N GLU A 176 -29.78 -13.15 -29.53
CA GLU A 176 -29.41 -14.08 -28.47
C GLU A 176 -30.10 -15.43 -28.64
N PHE A 177 -29.32 -16.50 -28.56
CA PHE A 177 -29.84 -17.87 -28.65
C PHE A 177 -29.43 -18.77 -27.47
N SER A 178 -28.51 -18.33 -26.61
CA SER A 178 -28.15 -19.06 -25.39
C SER A 178 -27.42 -18.18 -24.37
N ASP A 179 -27.57 -18.52 -23.10
CA ASP A 179 -26.92 -17.91 -21.93
C ASP A 179 -25.96 -18.88 -21.20
N THR A 180 -25.76 -20.07 -21.76
CA THR A 180 -24.96 -21.14 -21.15
C THR A 180 -23.47 -21.03 -21.49
N GLN A 181 -22.61 -21.58 -20.65
CA GLN A 181 -21.16 -21.61 -20.92
C GLN A 181 -20.78 -22.39 -22.20
N ASN A 182 -21.51 -23.48 -22.47
CA ASN A 182 -21.24 -24.38 -23.58
C ASN A 182 -22.47 -24.49 -24.48
N VAL A 183 -22.32 -24.20 -25.76
CA VAL A 183 -23.41 -24.28 -26.74
C VAL A 183 -23.08 -25.26 -27.85
N THR A 184 -24.07 -26.01 -28.31
CA THR A 184 -23.92 -26.86 -29.51
C THR A 184 -24.62 -26.19 -30.68
N VAL A 185 -23.87 -25.92 -31.75
CA VAL A 185 -24.37 -25.30 -32.99
C VAL A 185 -24.28 -26.26 -34.16
N ARG A 186 -25.19 -26.10 -35.13
CA ARG A 186 -25.29 -26.92 -36.37
C ARG A 186 -25.47 -26.02 -37.60
N PRO A 187 -24.43 -25.27 -37.99
CA PRO A 187 -24.53 -24.37 -39.14
C PRO A 187 -24.68 -25.16 -40.45
N SER A 188 -25.60 -24.73 -41.33
CA SER A 188 -25.79 -25.31 -42.67
C SER A 188 -24.88 -24.69 -43.73
N GLU A 189 -24.33 -23.50 -43.43
CA GLU A 189 -23.41 -22.69 -44.24
C GLU A 189 -22.41 -22.00 -43.29
N THR A 190 -21.43 -21.26 -43.82
CA THR A 190 -20.47 -20.51 -42.98
C THR A 190 -21.21 -19.50 -42.10
N ALA A 191 -21.15 -19.67 -40.78
CA ALA A 191 -21.82 -18.81 -39.80
C ALA A 191 -20.82 -18.21 -38.81
N THR A 192 -21.09 -16.98 -38.36
CA THR A 192 -20.31 -16.33 -37.31
C THR A 192 -21.12 -16.28 -36.02
N TYR A 193 -20.53 -16.72 -34.91
CA TYR A 193 -21.11 -16.62 -33.58
C TYR A 193 -20.28 -15.70 -32.70
N ARG A 194 -20.93 -14.89 -31.88
CA ARG A 194 -20.29 -14.01 -30.91
C ARG A 194 -20.72 -14.41 -29.50
N VAL A 195 -19.80 -14.43 -28.55
CA VAL A 195 -20.15 -14.55 -27.12
C VAL A 195 -19.80 -13.26 -26.39
N VAL A 196 -20.73 -12.79 -25.57
CA VAL A 196 -20.49 -11.75 -24.57
C VAL A 196 -20.27 -12.47 -23.24
N ILE A 197 -19.12 -12.22 -22.62
CA ILE A 197 -18.75 -12.81 -21.33
C ILE A 197 -18.71 -11.69 -20.29
N SER A 198 -19.32 -11.91 -19.12
CA SER A 198 -19.24 -10.96 -18.01
C SER A 198 -18.92 -11.65 -16.69
N SER A 199 -18.40 -10.90 -15.72
CA SER A 199 -18.05 -11.38 -14.39
C SER A 199 -19.26 -11.58 -13.46
N GLY A 200 -20.48 -11.35 -13.92
CA GLY A 200 -21.70 -11.72 -13.19
C GLY A 200 -22.15 -10.78 -12.07
N LYS A 201 -21.93 -9.46 -12.19
CA LYS A 201 -22.76 -8.48 -11.49
C LYS A 201 -23.94 -8.09 -12.37
#